data_AF-A0A832VEM5-F1
#
_entry.id   AF-A0A832VEM5-F1
#
_cell.length_a   1.000
_cell.length_b   1.000
_cell.length_c   1.000
_cell.angle_alpha   90.00
_cell.angle_beta   90.00
_cell.angle_gamma   90.00
#
_symmetry.space_group_name_H-M   'P 1'
#
loop_
_entity.id
_entity.type
_entity.pdbx_description
1 polymer ?
#
loop_
_entity_poly.entity_id
_entity_poly.type
_entity_poly.pdbx_seq_one_letter_code
_entity_poly.pdbx_strand_id
1 'polypeptide(L)'
;NSSSPEVEVSRRNIMGVVVPKVVGQHLTTTIENRGTGLIGGSSYIDEAADAYSALIENIVKAAEMEATLKRLLEEIEATKRRVNALEFKVIPEMEEAQSFIQLRLEEMEREETFRLKRFKNK
;
A
#
# COMPACT_ATOMS: atom_id res chain seq x y z
N ASN A 1 4.84 -38.98 14.01
CA ASN A 1 5.24 -37.59 13.68
C ASN A 1 4.14 -36.92 12.91
N SER A 2 3.22 -36.25 13.61
CA SER A 2 2.15 -35.45 13.01
C SER A 2 2.76 -34.19 12.40
N SER A 3 2.90 -34.15 11.07
CA SER A 3 3.30 -32.94 10.34
C SER A 3 2.12 -31.97 10.33
N SER A 4 2.16 -30.97 11.21
CA SER A 4 1.19 -29.86 11.21
C SER A 4 1.45 -28.95 10.01
N PRO A 5 0.39 -28.43 9.35
CA PRO A 5 0.57 -27.45 8.28
C PRO A 5 1.29 -26.21 8.83
N GLU A 6 2.43 -25.88 8.23
CA GLU A 6 3.28 -24.77 8.66
C GLU A 6 3.17 -23.62 7.66
N VAL A 7 2.95 -22.42 8.17
CA VAL A 7 2.76 -21.22 7.34
C VAL A 7 3.97 -20.33 7.53
N GLU A 8 4.77 -20.18 6.48
CA GLU A 8 5.92 -19.29 6.48
C GLU A 8 5.52 -17.91 5.95
N VAL A 9 5.73 -16.88 6.77
CA VAL A 9 5.42 -15.50 6.40
C VAL A 9 6.71 -14.76 6.09
N SER A 10 6.89 -14.40 4.82
CA SER A 10 7.97 -13.54 4.35
C SER A 10 7.44 -12.15 4.02
N ARG A 11 8.34 -11.18 3.81
CA ARG A 11 7.98 -9.80 3.46
C ARG A 11 8.50 -9.49 2.06
N ARG A 12 7.68 -8.82 1.25
CA ARG A 12 8.06 -8.31 -0.08
C ARG A 12 7.79 -6.80 -0.11
N ASN A 13 8.64 -6.05 -0.80
CA ASN A 13 8.41 -4.63 -1.03
C ASN A 13 7.84 -4.42 -2.44
N ILE A 14 6.72 -3.71 -2.55
CA ILE A 14 6.12 -3.31 -3.83
C ILE A 14 5.80 -1.82 -3.72
N MET A 15 6.39 -1.00 -4.60
CA MET A 15 6.17 0.45 -4.64
C MET A 15 6.42 1.18 -3.30
N GLY A 16 7.37 0.68 -2.50
CA GLY A 16 7.68 1.25 -1.17
C GLY A 16 6.79 0.71 -0.03
N VAL A 17 5.75 -0.06 -0.36
CA VAL A 17 4.86 -0.70 0.62
C VAL A 17 5.35 -2.11 0.93
N VAL A 18 5.56 -2.41 2.21
CA VAL A 18 5.93 -3.75 2.68
C VAL A 18 4.68 -4.61 2.81
N VAL A 19 4.53 -5.56 1.90
CA VAL A 19 3.42 -6.51 1.86
C VAL A 19 3.85 -7.89 2.38
N PRO A 20 2.97 -8.62 3.08
CA PRO A 20 3.24 -9.99 3.51
C PRO A 20 3.16 -10.93 2.30
N LYS A 21 4.08 -11.89 2.23
CA LYS A 21 4.04 -13.03 1.31
C LYS A 21 3.93 -14.29 2.14
N VAL A 22 2.83 -15.02 1.97
CA VAL A 22 2.51 -16.21 2.75
C VAL A 22 2.78 -17.45 1.89
N VAL A 23 3.64 -18.35 2.37
CA VAL A 23 3.90 -19.63 1.71
C VAL A 23 3.49 -20.74 2.67
N GLY A 24 2.47 -21.51 2.31
CA GLY A 24 2.09 -22.70 3.08
C GLY A 24 2.99 -23.87 2.71
N GLN A 25 3.68 -24.45 3.69
CA GLN A 25 4.39 -25.71 3.56
C GLN A 25 3.52 -26.84 4.15
N HIS A 26 3.58 -28.04 3.56
CA HIS A 26 2.82 -29.22 4.03
C HIS A 26 1.28 -29.05 4.03
N LEU A 27 0.72 -28.37 3.02
CA LEU A 27 -0.74 -28.18 2.88
C LEU A 27 -1.49 -29.45 2.44
N THR A 28 -0.78 -30.41 1.86
CA THR A 28 -1.30 -31.71 1.44
C THR A 28 -0.83 -32.79 2.40
N THR A 29 -1.75 -33.35 3.18
CA THR A 29 -1.47 -34.48 4.06
C THR A 29 -1.46 -35.77 3.23
N THR A 30 -0.32 -36.46 3.19
CA THR A 30 -0.20 -37.82 2.62
C THR A 30 -1.12 -38.79 3.38
N ILE A 31 -1.71 -39.76 2.69
CA ILE A 31 -2.66 -40.76 3.23
C ILE A 31 -2.19 -41.36 4.57
N GLU A 32 -0.88 -41.62 4.70
CA GLU A 32 -0.25 -42.18 5.91
C GLU A 32 -0.32 -41.27 7.15
N ASN A 33 -0.40 -39.95 6.96
CA ASN A 33 -0.47 -38.95 8.03
C ASN A 33 -1.91 -38.52 8.37
N ARG A 34 -2.93 -39.01 7.66
CA ARG A 34 -4.34 -38.63 7.87
C ARG A 34 -4.96 -39.26 9.11
N GLY A 35 -4.31 -40.25 9.72
CA GLY A 35 -4.81 -40.92 10.94
C GLY A 35 -6.07 -41.78 10.73
N THR A 36 -6.58 -41.86 9.50
CA THR A 36 -7.64 -42.81 9.14
C THR A 36 -7.04 -44.21 9.14
N GLY A 37 -7.60 -45.11 9.96
CA GLY A 37 -7.17 -46.50 9.95
C GLY A 37 -7.35 -47.12 8.55
N LEU A 38 -6.33 -47.80 8.03
CA LEU A 38 -6.39 -48.53 6.75
C LEU A 38 -7.54 -49.56 6.71
N ILE A 39 -8.04 -49.97 7.88
CA ILE A 39 -9.17 -50.88 8.04
C ILE A 39 -10.42 -50.03 8.30
N GLY A 40 -11.25 -49.81 7.28
CA GLY A 40 -12.53 -49.12 7.39
C GLY A 40 -12.58 -47.67 6.88
N GLY A 41 -11.50 -47.18 6.25
CA GLY A 41 -11.54 -45.92 5.51
C GLY A 41 -12.56 -45.98 4.36
N SER A 42 -13.53 -45.08 4.37
CA SER A 42 -14.49 -44.92 3.28
C SER A 42 -13.89 -44.03 2.19
N SER A 43 -14.00 -44.43 0.92
CA SER A 43 -13.52 -43.66 -0.24
C SER A 43 -14.04 -42.22 -0.26
N TYR A 44 -15.24 -41.98 0.30
CA TYR A 44 -15.83 -40.66 0.41
C TYR A 44 -15.08 -39.74 1.39
N ILE A 45 -14.46 -40.29 2.43
CA ILE A 45 -13.69 -39.53 3.41
C ILE A 45 -12.36 -39.09 2.79
N ASP A 46 -11.74 -39.95 1.99
CA ASP A 46 -10.48 -39.63 1.30
C ASP A 46 -10.70 -38.53 0.24
N GLU A 47 -11.78 -38.62 -0.54
CA GLU A 47 -12.15 -37.57 -1.51
C GLU A 47 -12.44 -36.23 -0.82
N ALA A 48 -13.18 -36.25 0.30
CA ALA A 48 -13.44 -35.04 1.09
C ALA A 48 -12.16 -34.44 1.67
N ALA A 49 -11.21 -35.28 2.12
CA ALA A 49 -9.91 -34.82 2.62
C ALA A 49 -9.06 -34.18 1.52
N ASP A 50 -9.04 -34.75 0.32
CA ASP A 50 -8.35 -34.19 -0.84
C ASP A 50 -8.92 -32.83 -1.24
N ALA A 51 -10.26 -32.73 -1.32
CA ALA A 51 -10.95 -31.47 -1.61
C ALA A 51 -10.67 -30.40 -0.55
N TYR A 52 -10.59 -30.80 0.73
CA TYR A 52 -10.27 -29.88 1.82
C TYR A 52 -8.83 -29.37 1.76
N SER A 53 -7.85 -30.23 1.43
CA SER A 53 -6.46 -29.79 1.22
C SER A 53 -6.35 -28.77 0.08
N ALA A 54 -7.04 -28.98 -1.04
CA ALA A 54 -7.08 -28.03 -2.15
C ALA A 54 -7.75 -26.69 -1.75
N LEU A 55 -8.80 -26.76 -0.94
CA LEU A 55 -9.48 -25.56 -0.42
C LEU A 55 -8.56 -24.74 0.48
N ILE A 56 -7.82 -25.37 1.40
CA ILE A 56 -6.89 -24.67 2.30
C ILE A 56 -5.82 -23.94 1.48
N GLU A 57 -5.26 -24.58 0.45
CA GLU A 57 -4.26 -23.93 -0.41
C GLU A 57 -4.81 -22.66 -1.07
N ASN A 58 -6.05 -22.71 -1.57
CA ASN A 58 -6.71 -21.56 -2.17
C ASN A 58 -7.02 -20.46 -1.14
N ILE A 59 -7.42 -20.82 0.07
CA ILE A 59 -7.67 -19.85 1.15
C ILE A 59 -6.37 -19.13 1.55
N VAL A 60 -5.25 -19.84 1.65
CA VAL A 60 -3.96 -19.23 1.97
C VAL A 60 -3.54 -18.22 0.90
N LYS A 61 -3.69 -18.56 -0.39
CA LYS A 61 -3.43 -17.63 -1.51
C LYS A 61 -4.37 -16.43 -1.48
N ALA A 62 -5.65 -16.64 -1.22
CA ALA A 62 -6.63 -15.56 -1.12
C ALA A 62 -6.32 -14.61 0.05
N ALA A 63 -5.94 -15.15 1.20
CA ALA A 63 -5.56 -14.37 2.38
C ALA A 63 -4.30 -13.53 2.13
N GLU A 64 -3.30 -14.06 1.41
CA GLU A 64 -2.14 -13.29 0.96
C GLU A 64 -2.58 -12.10 0.10
N MET A 65 -3.38 -12.35 -0.93
CA MET A 65 -3.87 -11.31 -1.83
C MET A 65 -4.69 -10.26 -1.10
N GLU A 66 -5.62 -10.66 -0.23
CA GLU A 66 -6.45 -9.74 0.55
C GLU A 66 -5.60 -8.85 1.46
N ALA A 67 -4.63 -9.42 2.16
CA ALA A 67 -3.73 -8.66 3.02
C ALA A 67 -2.87 -7.67 2.23
N THR A 68 -2.41 -8.06 1.03
CA THR A 68 -1.66 -7.15 0.15
C THR A 68 -2.52 -6.00 -0.35
N LEU A 69 -3.77 -6.28 -0.77
CA LEU A 69 -4.70 -5.30 -1.29
C LEU A 69 -5.03 -4.24 -0.22
N LYS A 70 -5.35 -4.68 1.01
CA LYS A 70 -5.67 -3.78 2.14
C LYS A 70 -4.53 -2.79 2.40
N ARG A 71 -3.29 -3.27 2.46
CA ARG A 71 -2.10 -2.43 2.67
C ARG A 71 -1.87 -1.43 1.54
N LEU A 72 -2.03 -1.87 0.29
CA LEU A 72 -1.89 -0.99 -0.87
C LEU A 72 -2.97 0.10 -0.87
N LEU A 73 -4.20 -0.25 -0.50
CA LEU A 73 -5.32 0.69 -0.48
C LEU A 73 -5.09 1.81 0.54
N GLU A 74 -4.60 1.47 1.73
CA GLU A 74 -4.23 2.45 2.76
C GLU A 74 -3.16 3.44 2.28
N GLU A 75 -2.12 2.96 1.59
CA GLU A 75 -1.06 3.85 1.07
C GLU A 75 -1.57 4.71 -0.11
N ILE A 76 -2.43 4.16 -0.97
CA ILE A 76 -3.05 4.91 -2.07
C ILE A 76 -3.92 6.03 -1.52
N GLU A 77 -4.70 5.77 -0.47
CA GLU A 77 -5.50 6.81 0.19
C GLU A 77 -4.62 7.91 0.79
N ALA A 78 -3.54 7.53 1.49
CA ALA A 78 -2.60 8.50 2.05
C ALA A 78 -1.97 9.37 0.96
N THR A 79 -1.56 8.76 -0.15
CA THR A 79 -1.00 9.46 -1.30
C THR A 79 -2.02 10.39 -1.95
N LYS A 80 -3.26 9.92 -2.14
CA LYS A 80 -4.36 10.75 -2.69
C LYS A 80 -4.64 11.97 -1.82
N ARG A 81 -4.66 11.82 -0.49
CA ARG A 81 -4.83 12.95 0.44
C ARG A 81 -3.69 13.96 0.32
N ARG A 82 -2.44 13.50 0.15
CA ARG A 82 -1.28 14.38 -0.06
C ARG A 82 -1.39 15.15 -1.38
N VAL A 83 -1.74 14.47 -2.47
CA VAL A 83 -1.95 15.13 -3.77
C VAL A 83 -3.04 16.20 -3.66
N ASN A 84 -4.17 15.88 -3.03
CA ASN A 84 -5.26 16.83 -2.84
C ASN A 84 -4.84 18.06 -2.00
N ALA A 85 -4.04 17.85 -0.95
CA ALA A 85 -3.51 18.97 -0.16
C ALA A 85 -2.56 19.86 -0.98
N LEU A 86 -1.78 19.27 -1.88
CA LEU A 86 -0.90 20.04 -2.76
C LEU A 86 -1.70 20.85 -3.77
N GLU A 87 -2.64 20.21 -4.47
CA GLU A 87 -3.43 20.84 -5.54
C GLU A 87 -4.33 21.97 -5.05
N PHE A 88 -5.02 21.77 -3.92
CA PHE A 88 -6.06 22.72 -3.50
C PHE A 88 -5.65 23.65 -2.38
N LYS A 89 -4.47 23.45 -1.77
CA LYS A 89 -4.00 24.32 -0.69
C LYS A 89 -2.60 24.86 -0.96
N VAL A 90 -1.60 23.99 -1.07
CA VAL A 90 -0.19 24.43 -1.13
C VAL A 90 0.10 25.20 -2.42
N ILE A 91 -0.32 24.69 -3.58
CA ILE A 91 -0.06 25.36 -4.87
C ILE A 91 -0.74 26.73 -4.92
N PRO A 92 -2.05 26.88 -4.61
CA PRO A 92 -2.70 28.19 -4.58
C PRO A 92 -2.06 29.18 -3.60
N GLU A 93 -1.71 28.73 -2.39
CA GLU A 93 -1.04 29.59 -1.38
C GLU A 93 0.33 30.08 -1.90
N MET A 94 1.08 29.24 -2.60
CA MET A 94 2.37 29.61 -3.19
C MET A 94 2.22 30.60 -4.37
N GLU A 95 1.20 30.42 -5.22
CA GLU A 95 0.91 31.34 -6.32
C GLU A 95 0.45 32.73 -5.81
N GLU A 96 -0.35 32.76 -4.75
CA GLU A 96 -0.76 34.00 -4.09
C GLU A 96 0.46 34.71 -3.47
N ALA A 97 1.32 33.98 -2.76
CA ALA A 97 2.53 34.51 -2.18
C ALA A 97 3.49 35.07 -3.25
N GLN A 98 3.65 34.36 -4.38
CA GLN A 98 4.44 34.86 -5.52
C GLN A 98 3.88 36.19 -6.04
N SER A 99 2.58 36.27 -6.26
CA SER A 99 1.90 37.46 -6.77
C SER A 99 2.06 38.65 -5.81
N PHE A 100 1.94 38.40 -4.50
CA PHE A 100 2.16 39.41 -3.47
C PHE A 100 3.59 39.95 -3.46
N ILE A 101 4.59 39.07 -3.55
CA ILE A 101 6.01 39.46 -3.59
C ILE A 101 6.28 40.31 -4.83
N GLN A 102 5.77 39.88 -5.99
CA GLN A 102 5.95 40.62 -7.24
C GLN A 102 5.35 42.03 -7.15
N LEU A 103 4.11 42.15 -6.66
CA LEU A 103 3.45 43.45 -6.48
C LEU A 103 4.24 44.38 -5.54
N ARG A 104 4.81 43.83 -4.46
CA ARG A 104 5.63 44.59 -3.52
C ARG A 104 6.94 45.07 -4.13
N LEU A 105 7.61 44.24 -4.92
CA LEU A 105 8.83 44.62 -5.63
C LEU A 105 8.55 45.73 -6.65
N GLU A 106 7.48 45.62 -7.44
CA GLU A 106 7.09 46.64 -8.41
C GLU A 106 6.74 47.99 -7.74
N GLU A 107 6.11 47.98 -6.57
CA GLU A 107 5.82 49.19 -5.82
C GLU A 107 7.11 49.83 -5.26
N MET A 108 8.05 49.01 -4.77
CA MET A 108 9.37 49.50 -4.32
C MET A 108 10.17 50.14 -5.46
N GLU A 109 10.20 49.53 -6.65
CA GLU A 109 10.85 50.12 -7.83
C GLU A 109 10.21 51.44 -8.26
N ARG A 110 8.88 51.53 -8.18
CA ARG A 110 8.16 52.79 -8.43
C ARG A 110 8.57 53.87 -7.44
N GLU A 111 8.58 53.57 -6.14
CA GLU A 111 9.01 54.53 -5.11
C GLU A 111 10.44 55.03 -5.33
N GLU A 112 11.38 54.14 -5.65
CA GLU A 112 12.76 54.52 -5.97
C GLU A 112 12.85 55.44 -7.18
N THR A 113 12.09 55.13 -8.24
CA THR A 113 12.01 55.96 -9.45
C THR A 113 11.49 57.37 -9.12
N PHE A 114 10.46 57.48 -8.27
CA PHE A 114 9.96 58.78 -7.82
C PHE A 114 10.98 59.55 -6.98
N ARG A 115 11.72 58.88 -6.08
CA ARG A 115 12.82 59.52 -5.31
C ARG A 115 13.91 60.08 -6.23
N LEU A 116 14.36 59.29 -7.20
CA LEU A 116 15.37 59.70 -8.18
C LEU A 116 14.91 60.91 -9.01
N LYS A 117 13.66 60.91 -9.48
CA LYS A 117 13.07 62.05 -10.20
C LYS A 117 13.05 63.32 -9.35
N ARG A 118 12.71 63.22 -8.06
CA ARG A 118 12.68 64.37 -7.15
C ARG A 118 14.07 64.94 -6.88
N PHE A 119 15.09 64.08 -6.75
CA PHE A 119 16.47 64.52 -6.57
C PHE A 119 17.03 65.23 -7.81
N LYS A 120 16.64 64.80 -9.02
CA LYS A 120 17.13 65.38 -10.28
C LYS A 120 16.48 66.73 -10.64
N ASN A 121 15.30 67.02 -10.09
CA ASN A 121 14.57 68.28 -10.28
C ASN A 121 14.92 69.36 -9.22
N LYS A 122 15.90 69.11 -8.36
CA LYS A 122 16.43 70.05 -7.38
C LYS A 122 17.83 70.48 -7.79
#